data_AF-A0A8H4ANK4-F1
#
_entry.id   AF-A0A8H4ANK4-F1
#
_cell.length_a   1.000
_cell.length_b   1.000
_cell.length_c   1.000
_cell.angle_alpha   90.00
_cell.angle_beta   90.00
_cell.angle_gamma   90.00
#
_symmetry.space_group_name_H-M   'P 1'
#
loop_
_entity.id
_entity.type
_entity.pdbx_description
1 polymer ?
#
loop_
_entity_poly.entity_id
_entity_poly.type
_entity_poly.pdbx_seq_one_letter_code
_entity_poly.pdbx_strand_id
1 'polypeptide(L)'
;MLAESLGNLLSIRCQVGGDKRARDKAILICYKTASPHEYQLTSYTTKNFEMLPFKKPIKVILEVYDDMPHAWHVFTFLKPSQIAVEHYCNFIKRVISIEDNNTSMINLIKEEVVSYSISVSPSFIAIKIGSSGTIK
;
A
#
# COMPACT_ATOMS: atom_id res chain seq x y z
N MET A 1 19.24 10.32 7.68
CA MET A 1 18.10 11.22 7.46
C MET A 1 16.90 10.36 7.06
N LEU A 2 15.77 10.48 7.75
CA LEU A 2 14.50 9.89 7.29
C LEU A 2 13.92 10.82 6.21
N ALA A 3 13.39 10.26 5.13
CA ALA A 3 12.79 11.07 4.07
C ALA A 3 11.58 11.84 4.61
N GLU A 4 11.48 13.13 4.25
CA GLU A 4 10.42 14.02 4.73
C GLU A 4 9.04 13.70 4.14
N SER A 5 9.03 13.05 2.98
CA SER A 5 7.84 12.54 2.32
C SER A 5 8.19 11.27 1.55
N LEU A 6 7.21 10.36 1.47
CA LEU A 6 7.30 9.14 0.67
C LEU A 6 6.61 9.29 -0.70
N GLY A 7 6.19 10.50 -1.09
CA GLY A 7 5.56 10.76 -2.41
C GLY A 7 6.49 10.47 -3.59
N ASN A 8 5.97 10.39 -4.82
CA ASN A 8 6.72 10.03 -6.06
C ASN A 8 7.48 8.67 -6.09
N LEU A 9 7.40 7.83 -5.06
CA LEU A 9 7.76 6.42 -5.18
C LEU A 9 6.83 5.67 -6.16
N LEU A 10 7.28 4.51 -6.61
CA LEU A 10 6.46 3.53 -7.33
C LEU A 10 5.25 3.14 -6.45
N SER A 11 4.18 2.60 -7.05
CA SER A 11 3.02 2.15 -6.26
C SER A 11 3.42 1.22 -5.12
N ILE A 12 2.71 1.31 -4.01
CA ILE A 12 3.03 0.54 -2.79
C ILE A 12 1.90 -0.42 -2.50
N ARG A 13 2.24 -1.70 -2.29
CA ARG A 13 1.35 -2.70 -1.67
C ARG A 13 1.92 -3.06 -0.30
N CYS A 14 1.16 -2.80 0.76
CA CYS A 14 1.54 -3.09 2.13
C CYS A 14 0.63 -4.19 2.70
N GLN A 15 1.24 -5.23 3.25
CA GLN A 15 0.53 -6.32 3.91
C GLN A 15 0.85 -6.27 5.40
N VAL A 16 -0.19 -6.22 6.23
CA VAL A 16 -0.05 -6.13 7.69
C VAL A 16 -0.84 -7.22 8.37
N GLY A 17 -0.26 -7.76 9.45
CA GLY A 17 -0.88 -8.81 10.24
C GLY A 17 -1.71 -8.28 11.40
N GLY A 18 -2.16 -9.23 12.20
CA GLY A 18 -2.90 -9.11 13.44
C GLY A 18 -2.27 -8.20 14.49
N ASP A 19 -0.95 -8.12 14.51
CA ASP A 19 -0.20 -7.41 15.55
C ASP A 19 -0.45 -5.90 15.52
N LYS A 20 -1.13 -5.41 16.57
CA LYS A 20 -1.58 -4.02 16.72
C LYS A 20 -0.44 -3.01 16.50
N ARG A 21 0.76 -3.26 17.04
CA ARG A 21 1.84 -2.27 17.00
C ARG A 21 2.42 -2.11 15.60
N ALA A 22 2.69 -3.22 14.92
CA ALA A 22 3.20 -3.21 13.56
C ALA A 22 2.13 -2.74 12.56
N ARG A 23 0.87 -3.13 12.80
CA ARG A 23 -0.28 -2.75 11.99
C ARG A 23 -0.51 -1.24 11.99
N ASP A 24 -0.64 -0.62 13.16
CA ASP A 24 -0.93 0.82 13.25
C ASP A 24 0.17 1.66 12.60
N LYS A 25 1.43 1.24 12.78
CA LYS A 25 2.58 1.88 12.13
C LYS A 25 2.49 1.78 10.60
N ALA A 26 2.17 0.61 10.07
CA ALA A 26 2.09 0.40 8.64
C ALA A 26 0.88 1.09 8.01
N ILE A 27 -0.27 1.13 8.69
CA ILE A 27 -1.44 1.93 8.29
C ILE A 27 -1.05 3.41 8.21
N LEU A 28 -0.38 3.94 9.25
CA LEU A 28 0.06 5.32 9.27
C LEU A 28 1.02 5.64 8.13
N ILE A 29 1.98 4.75 7.84
CA ILE A 29 2.91 4.92 6.71
C ILE A 29 2.15 4.97 5.38
N CYS A 30 1.21 4.04 5.17
CA CYS A 30 0.42 3.98 3.95
C CYS A 30 -0.43 5.25 3.76
N TYR A 31 -1.06 5.73 4.83
CA TYR A 31 -1.88 6.94 4.80
C TYR A 31 -1.03 8.19 4.51
N LYS A 32 0.14 8.33 5.18
CA LYS A 32 1.11 9.41 4.90
C LYS A 32 1.60 9.40 3.46
N THR A 33 1.73 8.22 2.86
CA THR A 33 2.23 8.08 1.48
C THR A 33 1.15 8.36 0.44
N ALA A 34 -0.11 8.06 0.77
CA ALA A 34 -1.26 8.38 -0.08
C ALA A 34 -1.65 9.87 -0.02
N SER A 35 -1.37 10.55 1.10
CA SER A 35 -1.66 11.96 1.32
C SER A 35 -0.42 12.74 1.82
N PRO A 36 0.65 12.87 1.01
CA PRO A 36 1.90 13.51 1.42
C PRO A 36 1.74 14.99 1.79
N HIS A 37 0.72 15.67 1.27
CA HIS A 37 0.43 17.07 1.58
C HIS A 37 -0.16 17.28 2.97
N GLU A 38 -0.83 16.28 3.54
CA GLU A 38 -1.48 16.35 4.87
C GLU A 38 -0.48 16.12 6.01
N TYR A 39 0.63 15.43 5.75
CA TYR A 39 1.62 15.01 6.75
C TYR A 39 3.00 15.59 6.52
N GLN A 40 3.05 16.86 6.16
CA GLN A 40 4.31 17.60 6.06
C GLN A 40 4.97 17.65 7.43
N LEU A 41 6.27 17.34 7.49
CA LEU A 41 7.07 17.69 8.67
C LEU A 41 7.01 19.20 8.86
N THR A 42 6.91 19.61 10.12
CA THR A 42 6.80 21.01 10.54
C THR A 42 7.84 21.89 9.85
N SER A 43 7.38 23.08 9.42
CA SER A 43 8.04 24.03 8.51
C SER A 43 9.46 24.47 8.86
N TYR A 44 9.96 24.19 10.07
CA TYR A 44 11.33 24.50 10.47
C TYR A 44 12.39 23.66 9.74
N THR A 45 12.02 22.57 9.07
CA THR A 45 12.96 21.71 8.31
C THR A 45 12.89 21.95 6.80
N THR A 46 11.75 22.44 6.29
CA THR A 46 11.40 22.50 4.87
C THR A 46 11.23 23.94 4.38
N LYS A 47 12.34 24.64 4.13
CA LYS A 47 12.28 25.96 3.47
C LYS A 47 11.77 25.90 2.02
N ASN A 48 11.73 24.73 1.39
CA ASN A 48 11.29 24.55 -0.01
C ASN A 48 10.56 23.22 -0.24
N PHE A 49 9.42 22.99 0.42
CA PHE A 49 8.58 21.82 0.10
C PHE A 49 8.22 21.78 -1.40
N GLU A 50 8.08 22.94 -2.03
CA GLU A 50 7.88 23.13 -3.47
C GLU A 50 9.07 22.75 -4.36
N MET A 51 10.24 22.40 -3.82
CA MET A 51 11.34 21.83 -4.61
C MET A 51 11.54 20.34 -4.34
N LEU A 52 10.78 19.75 -3.41
CA LEU A 52 10.99 18.35 -3.06
C LEU A 52 10.53 17.42 -4.18
N PRO A 53 11.31 16.36 -4.46
CA PRO A 53 10.98 15.38 -5.47
C PRO A 53 9.91 14.39 -5.02
N PHE A 54 9.28 14.56 -3.85
CA PHE A 54 8.38 13.57 -3.22
C PHE A 54 7.00 14.16 -2.90
N LYS A 55 6.37 14.82 -3.87
CA LYS A 55 5.10 15.53 -3.64
C LYS A 55 3.85 14.81 -4.10
N LYS A 56 3.93 14.02 -5.18
CA LYS A 56 2.70 13.46 -5.75
C LYS A 56 2.21 12.32 -4.85
N PRO A 57 0.89 12.29 -4.56
CA PRO A 57 0.23 11.14 -4.00
C PRO A 57 0.57 9.88 -4.77
N ILE A 58 0.83 8.80 -4.03
CA ILE A 58 1.09 7.48 -4.62
C ILE A 58 -0.15 6.62 -4.41
N LYS A 59 -0.43 5.74 -5.37
CA LYS A 59 -1.42 4.69 -5.17
C LYS A 59 -0.90 3.68 -4.16
N VAL A 60 -1.60 3.57 -3.04
CA VAL A 60 -1.29 2.64 -1.95
C VAL A 60 -2.40 1.63 -1.82
N ILE A 61 -2.02 0.34 -1.81
CA ILE A 61 -2.90 -0.78 -1.50
C ILE A 61 -2.46 -1.34 -0.14
N LEU A 62 -3.35 -1.30 0.84
CA LEU A 62 -3.15 -1.85 2.17
C LEU A 62 -4.00 -3.12 2.33
N GLU A 63 -3.38 -4.23 2.70
CA GLU A 63 -4.07 -5.46 3.07
C GLU A 63 -3.88 -5.77 4.56
N VAL A 64 -4.99 -5.92 5.27
CA VAL A 64 -5.01 -6.21 6.70
C VAL A 64 -5.45 -7.66 6.94
N TYR A 65 -4.53 -8.49 7.39
CA TYR A 65 -4.74 -9.88 7.77
C TYR A 65 -4.90 -9.98 9.30
N ASP A 66 -6.10 -9.71 9.80
CA ASP A 66 -6.39 -9.60 11.24
C ASP A 66 -5.97 -10.83 12.05
N ASP A 67 -6.10 -12.01 11.46
CA ASP A 67 -5.90 -13.29 12.13
C ASP A 67 -4.44 -13.80 12.01
N MET A 68 -3.55 -13.06 11.34
CA MET A 68 -2.18 -13.52 11.03
C MET A 68 -1.12 -12.92 11.97
N PRO A 69 -0.12 -13.69 12.42
CA PRO A 69 0.99 -13.18 13.24
C PRO A 69 1.95 -12.30 12.43
N HIS A 70 2.94 -11.67 13.07
CA HIS A 70 4.03 -11.01 12.36
C HIS A 70 4.78 -11.99 11.44
N ALA A 71 5.14 -11.53 10.23
CA ALA A 71 5.87 -12.30 9.23
C ALA A 71 5.20 -13.62 8.80
N TRP A 72 3.87 -13.69 8.77
CA TRP A 72 3.12 -14.91 8.42
C TRP A 72 3.40 -15.48 7.01
N HIS A 73 4.01 -14.68 6.13
CA HIS A 73 4.47 -15.09 4.80
C HIS A 73 5.39 -16.32 4.80
N VAL A 74 6.08 -16.60 5.92
CA VAL A 74 6.94 -17.79 6.04
C VAL A 74 6.15 -19.08 6.29
N PHE A 75 4.91 -18.97 6.78
CA PHE A 75 4.04 -20.11 7.07
C PHE A 75 3.27 -20.53 5.82
N THR A 76 3.98 -21.05 4.81
CA THR A 76 3.42 -21.41 3.49
C THR A 76 2.33 -22.49 3.53
N PHE A 77 2.20 -23.22 4.64
CA PHE A 77 1.10 -24.14 4.89
C PHE A 77 -0.24 -23.43 5.22
N LEU A 78 -0.21 -22.15 5.58
CA LEU A 78 -1.41 -21.36 5.84
C LEU A 78 -1.95 -20.77 4.54
N LYS A 79 -3.27 -20.90 4.32
CA LYS A 79 -3.94 -20.36 3.14
C LYS A 79 -3.76 -18.84 2.98
N PRO A 80 -3.89 -18.01 4.03
CA PRO A 80 -3.64 -16.57 3.92
C PRO A 80 -2.19 -16.21 3.57
N SER A 81 -1.22 -17.07 3.93
CA SER A 81 0.18 -16.87 3.56
C SER A 81 0.38 -17.04 2.06
N GLN A 82 -0.20 -18.10 1.48
CA GLN A 82 -0.17 -18.34 0.03
C GLN A 82 -0.81 -17.19 -0.75
N ILE A 83 -1.98 -16.72 -0.30
CA ILE A 83 -2.69 -15.61 -0.93
C ILE A 83 -1.90 -14.31 -0.81
N ALA A 84 -1.32 -14.02 0.36
CA ALA A 84 -0.48 -12.85 0.56
C ALA A 84 0.72 -12.84 -0.41
N VAL A 85 1.41 -13.98 -0.54
CA VAL A 85 2.52 -14.13 -1.49
C VAL A 85 2.05 -13.97 -2.94
N GLU A 86 0.93 -14.59 -3.31
CA GLU A 86 0.36 -14.49 -4.65
C GLU A 86 0.00 -13.04 -5.02
N HIS A 87 -0.68 -12.32 -4.13
CA HIS A 87 -1.01 -10.91 -4.31
C HIS A 87 0.25 -10.06 -4.50
N TYR A 88 1.31 -10.33 -3.72
CA TYR A 88 2.57 -9.60 -3.81
C TYR A 88 3.32 -9.91 -5.12
N CYS A 89 3.37 -11.17 -5.53
CA CYS A 89 3.96 -11.59 -6.81
C CYS A 89 3.20 -10.98 -8.00
N ASN A 90 1.86 -11.00 -7.98
CA ASN A 90 1.04 -10.40 -9.03
C ASN A 90 1.25 -8.88 -9.11
N PHE A 91 1.39 -8.23 -7.95
CA PHE A 91 1.73 -6.82 -7.88
C PHE A 91 3.10 -6.52 -8.51
N ILE A 92 4.15 -7.27 -8.14
CA ILE A 92 5.49 -7.10 -8.71
C ILE A 92 5.48 -7.32 -10.23
N LYS A 93 4.85 -8.40 -10.70
CA LYS A 93 4.73 -8.70 -12.14
C LYS A 93 4.11 -7.52 -12.89
N ARG A 94 3.01 -6.97 -12.37
CA ARG A 94 2.35 -5.80 -12.97
C ARG A 94 3.24 -4.57 -12.97
N VAL A 95 3.88 -4.28 -11.85
CA VAL A 95 4.77 -3.11 -11.71
C VAL A 95 5.95 -3.18 -12.68
N ILE A 96 6.53 -4.36 -12.88
CA ILE A 96 7.62 -4.57 -13.85
C ILE A 96 7.09 -4.54 -15.29
N SER A 97 5.97 -5.20 -15.59
CA SER A 97 5.38 -5.19 -16.94
C SER A 97 4.85 -3.83 -17.40
N ILE A 98 4.60 -2.89 -16.48
CA ILE A 98 4.20 -1.51 -16.81
C ILE A 98 5.32 -0.73 -17.49
N GLU A 99 6.59 -1.08 -17.25
CA GLU A 99 7.73 -0.43 -17.89
C GLU A 99 7.74 -0.63 -19.43
N ASP A 100 7.05 -1.67 -19.92
CA ASP A 100 6.91 -1.97 -21.36
C ASP A 100 5.68 -1.32 -22.04
N ASN A 101 4.65 -0.86 -21.31
CA ASN A 101 3.40 -0.38 -21.92
C ASN A 101 2.72 0.77 -21.12
N ASN A 102 3.07 2.01 -21.49
CA ASN A 102 2.75 3.29 -20.83
C ASN A 102 1.26 3.71 -20.67
N THR A 103 0.24 2.83 -20.79
CA THR A 103 -1.17 3.27 -20.82
C THR A 103 -2.14 2.58 -19.85
N SER A 104 -1.75 1.52 -19.12
CA SER A 104 -2.74 0.58 -18.55
C SER A 104 -3.12 0.75 -17.06
N MET A 105 -2.41 1.59 -16.29
CA MET A 105 -2.53 1.60 -14.82
C MET A 105 -3.88 2.13 -14.28
N ILE A 106 -4.63 2.92 -15.05
CA ILE A 106 -5.92 3.48 -14.62
C ILE A 106 -7.06 2.48 -14.82
N ASN A 107 -7.01 1.66 -15.87
CA ASN A 107 -8.09 0.74 -16.21
C ASN A 107 -8.00 -0.57 -15.39
N LEU A 108 -6.79 -1.10 -15.18
CA LEU A 108 -6.61 -2.34 -14.41
C LEU A 108 -6.92 -2.19 -12.92
N ILE A 109 -6.67 -1.01 -12.34
CA ILE A 109 -6.98 -0.73 -10.94
C ILE A 109 -8.48 -0.48 -10.76
N LYS A 110 -9.17 0.10 -11.76
CA LYS A 110 -10.64 0.21 -11.73
C LYS A 110 -11.30 -1.17 -11.68
N GLU A 111 -10.79 -2.16 -12.41
CA GLU A 111 -11.33 -3.53 -12.36
C GLU A 111 -11.15 -4.20 -10.98
N GLU A 112 -10.02 -4.00 -10.28
CA GLU A 112 -9.81 -4.53 -8.92
C GLU A 112 -10.59 -3.73 -7.83
N VAL A 113 -10.75 -2.42 -8.03
CA VAL A 113 -11.47 -1.48 -7.14
C VAL A 113 -12.98 -1.69 -7.17
N VAL A 114 -13.56 -2.00 -8.34
CA VAL A 114 -14.99 -2.28 -8.52
C VAL A 114 -15.44 -3.51 -7.73
N SER A 115 -14.53 -4.44 -7.42
CA SER A 115 -14.85 -5.61 -6.61
C SER A 115 -14.70 -5.41 -5.09
N TYR A 116 -13.95 -4.41 -4.58
CA TYR A 116 -13.42 -4.52 -3.20
C TYR A 116 -13.29 -3.26 -2.31
N SER A 117 -13.88 -2.09 -2.60
CA SER A 117 -13.53 -0.89 -1.81
C SER A 117 -14.66 -0.12 -1.11
N ILE A 118 -14.47 0.09 0.19
CA ILE A 118 -14.81 1.34 0.88
C ILE A 118 -13.68 2.32 0.51
N SER A 119 -13.96 3.26 -0.39
CA SER A 119 -12.95 4.22 -0.87
C SER A 119 -12.76 5.34 0.15
N VAL A 120 -11.54 5.46 0.68
CA VAL A 120 -11.06 6.65 1.40
C VAL A 120 -9.98 7.25 0.52
N SER A 121 -10.37 8.14 -0.42
CA SER A 121 -9.52 8.80 -1.43
C SER A 121 -9.10 7.92 -2.64
N PRO A 122 -9.04 8.48 -3.88
CA PRO A 122 -8.65 7.74 -5.10
C PRO A 122 -7.20 7.20 -5.10
N SER A 123 -6.36 7.60 -4.15
CA SER A 123 -4.97 7.14 -4.01
C SER A 123 -4.78 6.04 -2.96
N PHE A 124 -5.81 5.68 -2.17
CA PHE A 124 -5.67 4.72 -1.07
C PHE A 124 -6.78 3.66 -1.11
N ILE A 125 -6.39 2.40 -1.15
CA ILE A 125 -7.28 1.25 -1.13
C ILE A 125 -6.90 0.40 0.08
N ALA A 126 -7.83 0.18 1.00
CA ALA A 126 -7.65 -0.73 2.13
C ALA A 126 -8.58 -1.94 1.98
N ILE A 127 -8.01 -3.13 2.16
CA ILE A 127 -8.70 -4.42 2.02
C ILE A 127 -8.45 -5.22 3.29
N LYS A 128 -9.51 -5.79 3.85
CA LYS A 128 -9.41 -6.69 5.00
C LYS A 128 -9.51 -8.14 4.53
N ILE A 129 -8.65 -9.01 5.04
CA ILE A 129 -8.55 -10.41 4.62
C ILE A 129 -8.72 -11.31 5.85
N GLY A 130 -9.63 -12.26 5.75
CA GLY A 130 -9.91 -13.25 6.80
C GLY A 130 -8.90 -14.40 6.84
N SER A 131 -8.98 -15.20 7.90
CA SER A 131 -8.19 -16.43 8.10
C SER A 131 -8.34 -17.50 7.01
N SER A 132 -9.43 -17.49 6.25
CA SER A 132 -9.62 -18.36 5.06
C SER A 132 -9.03 -17.76 3.78
N GLY A 133 -8.54 -16.52 3.83
CA GLY A 133 -8.10 -15.76 2.66
C GLY A 133 -9.21 -15.02 1.92
N THR A 134 -10.44 -15.05 2.43
CA THR A 134 -11.56 -14.30 1.85
C THR A 134 -11.50 -12.83 2.24
N ILE A 135 -11.90 -11.94 1.35
CA ILE A 135 -12.01 -10.52 1.63
C ILE A 135 -13.24 -10.28 2.53
N LYS A 136 -13.07 -9.45 3.56
CA LYS A 136 -14.08 -9.11 4.58
C LYS A 136 -14.50 -7.66 4.49
#